data_AF-A0A9D8RC52-F1
#
_entry.id   AF-A0A9D8RC52-F1
#
_cell.length_a   1.000
_cell.length_b   1.000
_cell.length_c   1.000
_cell.angle_alpha   90.00
_cell.angle_beta   90.00
_cell.angle_gamma   90.00
#
_symmetry.space_group_name_H-M   'P 1'
#
loop_
_entity.id
_entity.type
_entity.pdbx_description
1 polymer ?
#
loop_
_entity_poly.entity_id
_entity_poly.type
_entity_poly.pdbx_seq_one_letter_code
_entity_poly.pdbx_strand_id
1 'polypeptide(L)'
;MTVLSEETINAELDDALIGITDDAQVDDAYTKRIAERLKRMNGNVTKEAGFQINEYKKRSQQDKKPGKVTVDEPEGDDTVLEQMRAQLETMQRRLDEKDAKAANDAVLADVRSRFTSNLKEGGLSVRDYFVNQVFSKFKLPELAEGESYDVDELAKDIESRYYKELKSAGIKFDKPHKGGSGSGAGGADAVALARREAFKEQMRSKGKLPKSEQ
;
A
#
# COMPACT_ATOMS: atom_id res chain seq x y z
N MET A 1 28.37 -12.57 31.09
CA MET A 1 27.56 -13.06 29.97
C MET A 1 26.63 -11.93 29.57
N THR A 2 26.91 -11.24 28.48
CA THR A 2 25.96 -10.28 27.88
C THR A 2 24.85 -11.10 27.24
N VAL A 3 23.67 -11.06 27.86
CA VAL A 3 22.45 -11.68 27.30
C VAL A 3 22.12 -10.88 26.03
N LEU A 4 22.01 -11.55 24.87
CA LEU A 4 21.58 -10.89 23.64
C LEU A 4 20.10 -10.48 23.79
N SER A 5 19.85 -9.25 24.23
CA SER A 5 18.51 -8.67 24.20
C SER A 5 18.17 -8.21 22.79
N GLU A 6 16.88 -8.22 22.43
CA GLU A 6 16.39 -7.62 21.17
C GLU A 6 16.86 -6.16 21.02
N GLU A 7 16.97 -5.45 22.14
CA GLU A 7 17.47 -4.08 22.23
C GLU A 7 18.95 -3.96 21.79
N THR A 8 19.79 -4.93 22.15
CA THR A 8 21.20 -4.97 21.70
C THR A 8 21.31 -5.32 20.22
N ILE A 9 20.38 -6.13 19.70
CA ILE A 9 20.30 -6.53 18.30
C ILE A 9 19.85 -5.35 17.41
N ASN A 10 18.84 -4.60 17.85
CA ASN A 10 18.29 -3.46 17.11
C ASN A 10 19.24 -2.25 17.15
N ALA A 11 19.85 -1.96 18.31
CA ALA A 11 20.83 -0.88 18.42
C ALA A 11 22.04 -1.09 17.49
N GLU A 12 22.51 -2.33 17.35
CA GLU A 12 23.58 -2.66 16.42
C GLU A 12 23.13 -2.41 14.96
N LEU A 13 21.93 -2.81 14.56
CA LEU A 13 21.41 -2.58 13.20
C LEU A 13 21.28 -1.08 12.87
N ASP A 14 20.76 -0.29 13.81
CA ASP A 14 20.63 1.16 13.67
C ASP A 14 22.01 1.84 13.53
N ASP A 15 23.02 1.41 14.29
CA ASP A 15 24.39 1.91 14.19
C ASP A 15 25.07 1.65 12.84
N ALA A 16 24.66 0.63 12.09
CA ALA A 16 25.19 0.37 10.74
C ALA A 16 24.47 1.14 9.64
N LEU A 17 23.25 1.62 9.91
CA LEU A 17 22.46 2.43 9.00
C LEU A 17 22.70 3.94 9.21
N ILE A 18 23.29 4.33 10.34
CA ILE A 18 23.72 5.70 10.61
C ILE A 18 24.81 6.11 9.61
N GLY A 19 24.44 7.00 8.68
CA GLY A 19 25.35 7.63 7.72
C GLY A 19 25.01 7.43 6.25
N ILE A 20 23.99 6.63 5.91
CA ILE A 20 23.49 6.57 4.51
C ILE A 20 22.51 7.70 4.28
N THR A 21 22.90 8.64 3.43
CA THR A 21 22.04 9.76 3.01
C THR A 21 21.76 9.77 1.51
N ASP A 22 22.43 8.91 0.74
CA ASP A 22 22.29 8.80 -0.72
C ASP A 22 22.58 7.37 -1.21
N ASP A 23 21.91 6.93 -2.27
CA ASP A 23 22.00 5.59 -2.85
C ASP A 23 23.40 5.29 -3.43
N ALA A 24 24.16 6.33 -3.78
CA ALA A 24 25.54 6.22 -4.25
C ALA A 24 26.53 5.71 -3.18
N GLN A 25 26.12 5.69 -1.90
CA GLN A 25 26.94 5.24 -0.77
C GLN A 25 26.75 3.75 -0.44
N VAL A 26 25.80 3.08 -1.11
CA VAL A 26 25.52 1.65 -0.96
C VAL A 26 26.32 0.90 -2.01
N ASP A 27 27.61 0.69 -1.72
CA ASP A 27 28.48 -0.13 -2.57
C ASP A 27 28.36 -1.64 -2.27
N ASP A 28 28.95 -2.48 -3.12
CA ASP A 28 28.95 -3.93 -2.93
C ASP A 28 29.65 -4.34 -1.62
N ALA A 29 30.62 -3.55 -1.16
CA ALA A 29 31.34 -3.80 0.09
C ALA A 29 30.44 -3.55 1.32
N TYR A 30 29.63 -2.50 1.28
CA TYR A 30 28.61 -2.19 2.27
C TYR A 30 27.54 -3.29 2.31
N THR A 31 27.01 -3.66 1.16
CA THR A 31 26.00 -4.73 1.04
C THR A 31 26.52 -6.05 1.59
N LYS A 32 27.78 -6.39 1.29
CA LYS A 32 28.45 -7.58 1.82
C LYS A 32 28.64 -7.54 3.34
N ARG A 33 29.03 -6.39 3.90
CA ARG A 33 29.17 -6.22 5.37
C ARG A 33 27.84 -6.40 6.09
N ILE A 34 26.76 -5.85 5.55
CA ILE A 34 25.40 -6.04 6.10
C ILE A 34 24.98 -7.51 6.01
N ALA A 35 25.18 -8.16 4.86
CA ALA A 35 24.87 -9.57 4.68
C ALA A 35 25.65 -10.49 5.65
N GLU A 36 26.96 -10.25 5.82
CA GLU A 36 27.79 -11.00 6.77
C GLU A 36 27.39 -10.76 8.23
N ARG A 37 26.90 -9.57 8.56
CA ARG A 37 26.40 -9.24 9.89
C ARG A 37 25.05 -9.88 10.18
N LEU A 38 24.10 -9.80 9.25
CA LEU A 38 22.81 -10.51 9.33
C LEU A 38 23.03 -12.02 9.49
N LYS A 39 24.00 -12.60 8.77
CA LYS A 39 24.36 -14.01 8.91
C LYS A 39 24.87 -14.36 10.31
N ARG A 40 25.69 -13.50 10.92
CA ARG A 40 26.17 -13.69 12.31
C ARG A 40 25.04 -13.55 13.32
N MET A 41 24.15 -12.58 13.14
CA MET A 41 22.98 -12.39 13.99
C MET A 41 22.04 -13.59 13.94
N ASN A 42 21.70 -14.07 12.74
CA ASN A 42 20.85 -15.24 12.57
C ASN A 42 21.47 -16.49 13.20
N GLY A 43 22.79 -16.68 13.07
CA GLY A 43 23.51 -17.76 13.73
C GLY A 43 23.44 -17.71 15.26
N ASN A 44 23.50 -16.52 15.84
CA ASN A 44 23.42 -16.32 17.29
C ASN A 44 21.99 -16.53 17.82
N VAL A 45 20.98 -15.98 17.15
CA VAL A 45 19.56 -16.19 17.50
C VAL A 45 19.20 -17.67 17.43
N THR A 46 19.59 -18.37 16.37
CA THR A 46 19.32 -19.81 16.22
C THR A 46 19.97 -20.63 17.34
N LYS A 47 21.19 -20.27 17.76
CA LYS A 47 21.88 -20.93 18.88
C LYS A 47 21.18 -20.68 20.21
N GLU A 48 20.74 -19.45 20.46
CA GLU A 48 20.04 -19.09 21.69
C GLU A 48 18.66 -19.76 21.77
N ALA A 49 17.90 -19.77 20.68
CA ALA A 49 16.65 -20.53 20.58
C ALA A 49 16.89 -22.03 20.83
N GLY A 50 17.94 -22.59 20.24
CA GLY A 50 18.35 -23.98 20.50
C GLY A 50 18.71 -24.24 21.96
N PHE A 51 19.40 -23.31 22.62
CA PHE A 51 19.73 -23.39 24.04
C PHE A 51 18.47 -23.37 24.91
N GLN A 52 17.55 -22.44 24.67
CA GLN A 52 16.29 -22.33 25.43
C GLN A 52 15.38 -23.54 25.24
N ILE A 53 15.27 -24.08 24.02
CA ILE A 53 14.53 -25.32 23.75
C ILE A 53 15.16 -26.50 24.51
N ASN A 54 16.49 -26.58 24.53
CA ASN A 54 17.19 -27.66 25.21
C ASN A 54 17.09 -27.54 26.74
N GLU A 55 17.15 -26.32 27.28
CA GLU A 55 16.88 -26.03 28.70
C GLU A 55 15.44 -26.38 29.08
N TYR A 56 14.45 -26.02 28.24
CA TYR A 56 13.06 -26.41 28.46
C TYR A 56 12.88 -27.93 28.48
N LYS A 57 13.47 -28.64 27.51
CA LYS A 57 13.44 -30.12 27.48
C LYS A 57 14.10 -30.73 28.72
N LYS A 58 15.23 -30.19 29.17
CA LYS A 58 15.91 -30.66 30.39
C LYS A 58 15.08 -30.42 31.65
N ARG A 59 14.46 -29.25 31.79
CA ARG A 59 13.57 -28.91 32.91
C ARG A 59 12.32 -29.81 32.92
N SER A 60 11.66 -29.95 31.77
CA SER A 60 10.50 -30.83 31.58
C SER A 60 10.80 -32.32 31.85
N GLN A 61 12.05 -32.76 31.65
CA GLN A 61 12.49 -34.11 32.03
C GLN A 61 12.96 -34.22 33.50
N GLN A 62 13.44 -33.14 34.11
CA GLN A 62 13.76 -33.11 35.55
C GLN A 62 12.51 -33.16 36.43
N ASP A 63 11.41 -32.55 35.97
CA ASP A 63 10.09 -32.66 36.59
C ASP A 63 9.49 -34.09 36.49
N LYS A 64 10.14 -34.99 35.73
CA LYS A 64 9.78 -36.41 35.57
C LYS A 64 10.71 -37.37 36.31
N LYS A 65 11.38 -36.96 37.39
CA LYS A 65 12.08 -37.91 38.28
C LYS A 65 11.07 -38.66 39.18
N PRO A 66 11.28 -39.97 39.43
CA PRO A 66 10.20 -40.89 39.81
C PRO A 66 9.87 -40.80 41.31
N GLY A 67 8.84 -40.01 41.64
CA GLY A 67 8.05 -40.20 42.84
C GLY A 67 6.97 -41.23 42.56
N LYS A 68 7.06 -42.39 43.23
CA LYS A 68 6.09 -43.50 43.25
C LYS A 68 4.64 -43.03 43.13
N VAL A 69 4.05 -43.13 41.94
CA VAL A 69 2.60 -43.04 41.71
C VAL A 69 2.21 -44.11 40.70
N THR A 70 1.05 -44.68 40.98
CA THR A 70 0.37 -45.80 40.35
C THR A 70 0.30 -45.73 38.83
N VAL A 71 0.25 -46.91 38.22
CA VAL A 71 -0.11 -47.10 36.81
C VAL A 71 -1.55 -46.64 36.65
N ASP A 72 -1.73 -45.40 36.22
CA ASP A 72 -2.90 -44.99 35.47
C ASP A 72 -2.39 -44.64 34.07
N GLU A 73 -2.99 -45.27 33.07
CA GLU A 73 -2.72 -45.00 31.65
C GLU A 73 -2.74 -43.49 31.42
N PRO A 74 -1.82 -42.92 30.61
CA PRO A 74 -1.98 -41.55 30.19
C PRO A 74 -3.18 -41.54 29.25
N GLU A 75 -4.37 -41.26 29.81
CA GLU A 75 -5.39 -40.58 29.03
C GLU A 75 -4.67 -39.40 28.39
N GLY A 76 -4.53 -39.48 27.07
CA GLY A 76 -3.97 -38.41 26.28
C GLY A 76 -4.69 -37.15 26.72
N ASP A 77 -3.92 -36.12 27.04
CA ASP A 77 -4.43 -34.86 27.54
C ASP A 77 -5.22 -34.19 26.40
N ASP A 78 -6.43 -34.69 26.15
CA ASP A 78 -7.34 -34.29 25.07
C ASP A 78 -7.58 -32.79 25.17
N THR A 79 -7.50 -32.23 26.38
CA THR A 79 -7.59 -30.79 26.64
C THR A 79 -6.46 -29.98 25.98
N VAL A 80 -5.24 -30.50 25.92
CA VAL A 80 -4.10 -29.85 25.24
C VAL A 80 -4.23 -29.95 23.73
N LEU A 81 -4.73 -31.09 23.22
CA LEU A 81 -5.01 -31.28 21.80
C LEU A 81 -6.18 -30.39 21.33
N GLU A 82 -7.24 -30.25 22.13
CA GLU A 82 -8.37 -29.34 21.89
C GLU A 82 -7.89 -27.88 21.85
N GLN A 83 -7.04 -27.48 22.80
CA GLN A 83 -6.48 -26.13 22.85
C GLN A 83 -5.59 -25.83 21.64
N MET A 84 -4.75 -26.79 21.22
CA MET A 84 -3.94 -26.65 20.01
C MET A 84 -4.80 -26.57 18.75
N ARG A 85 -5.87 -27.36 18.64
CA ARG A 85 -6.83 -27.26 17.52
C ARG A 85 -7.52 -25.91 17.48
N ALA A 86 -8.01 -25.42 18.62
CA ALA A 86 -8.63 -24.10 18.71
C ALA A 86 -7.65 -22.96 18.34
N GLN A 87 -6.38 -23.08 18.73
CA GLN A 87 -5.33 -22.14 18.33
C GLN A 87 -5.02 -22.20 16.82
N LEU A 88 -5.01 -23.39 16.23
CA LEU A 88 -4.82 -23.55 14.79
C LEU A 88 -6.00 -22.99 14.00
N GLU A 89 -7.24 -23.25 14.41
CA GLU A 89 -8.44 -22.70 13.76
C GLU A 89 -8.46 -21.17 13.83
N THR A 90 -8.13 -20.60 14.99
CA THR A 90 -8.06 -19.13 15.14
C THR A 90 -6.92 -18.52 14.32
N MET A 91 -5.77 -19.18 14.21
CA MET A 91 -4.68 -18.74 13.34
C MET A 91 -5.05 -18.85 11.87
N GLN A 92 -5.68 -19.95 11.45
CA GLN A 92 -6.12 -20.15 10.07
C GLN A 92 -7.17 -19.12 9.68
N ARG A 93 -8.17 -18.86 10.53
CA ARG A 93 -9.16 -17.81 10.29
C ARG A 93 -8.53 -16.42 10.18
N ARG A 94 -7.50 -16.12 11.00
CA ARG A 94 -6.75 -14.86 10.91
C ARG A 94 -5.92 -14.76 9.63
N LEU A 95 -5.42 -15.89 9.10
CA LEU A 95 -4.71 -15.92 7.83
C LEU A 95 -5.68 -15.73 6.67
N ASP A 96 -6.80 -16.46 6.65
CA ASP A 96 -7.83 -16.33 5.62
C ASP A 96 -8.40 -14.89 5.58
N GLU A 97 -8.66 -14.29 6.74
CA GLU A 97 -9.08 -12.88 6.84
C GLU A 97 -8.00 -11.90 6.34
N LYS A 98 -6.71 -12.23 6.50
CA LYS A 98 -5.60 -11.40 6.03
C LYS A 98 -5.38 -11.54 4.53
N ASP A 99 -5.41 -12.75 4.01
CA ASP A 99 -5.24 -13.03 2.58
C ASP A 99 -6.42 -12.46 1.78
N ALA A 100 -7.65 -12.57 2.32
CA ALA A 100 -8.82 -11.90 1.75
C ALA A 100 -8.65 -10.36 1.75
N LYS A 101 -8.13 -9.78 2.83
CA LYS A 101 -7.84 -8.32 2.88
C LYS A 101 -6.76 -7.92 1.90
N ALA A 102 -5.67 -8.68 1.79
CA ALA A 102 -4.58 -8.39 0.86
C ALA A 102 -5.03 -8.47 -0.61
N ALA A 103 -5.84 -9.47 -0.96
CA ALA A 103 -6.42 -9.57 -2.29
C ALA A 103 -7.36 -8.39 -2.59
N ASN A 104 -8.20 -8.01 -1.63
CA ASN A 104 -9.08 -6.84 -1.74
C ASN A 104 -8.29 -5.52 -1.88
N ASP A 105 -7.21 -5.36 -1.11
CA ASP A 105 -6.36 -4.17 -1.14
C ASP A 105 -5.64 -4.03 -2.50
N ALA A 106 -5.20 -5.14 -3.10
CA ALA A 106 -4.61 -5.16 -4.43
C ALA A 106 -5.61 -4.69 -5.51
N VAL A 107 -6.84 -5.21 -5.48
CA VAL A 107 -7.91 -4.78 -6.41
C VAL A 107 -8.23 -3.30 -6.20
N LEU A 108 -8.34 -2.83 -4.96
CA LEU A 108 -8.58 -1.41 -4.66
C LEU A 108 -7.44 -0.51 -5.13
N ALA A 109 -6.20 -0.95 -5.06
CA ALA A 109 -5.05 -0.22 -5.59
C ALA A 109 -5.13 -0.06 -7.11
N ASP A 110 -5.50 -1.13 -7.83
CA ASP A 110 -5.70 -1.09 -9.29
C ASP A 110 -6.84 -0.15 -9.68
N VAL A 111 -7.99 -0.24 -8.99
CA VAL A 111 -9.12 0.68 -9.19
C VAL A 111 -8.72 2.13 -8.92
N ARG A 112 -7.92 2.38 -7.88
CA ARG A 112 -7.40 3.72 -7.56
C ARG A 112 -6.49 4.26 -8.66
N SER A 113 -5.59 3.43 -9.18
CA SER A 113 -4.73 3.80 -10.30
C SER A 113 -5.54 4.15 -11.55
N ARG A 114 -6.55 3.33 -11.86
CA ARG A 114 -7.44 3.55 -13.01
C ARG A 114 -8.25 4.83 -12.87
N PHE A 115 -8.90 5.03 -11.72
CA PHE A 115 -9.67 6.23 -11.42
C PHE A 115 -8.83 7.51 -11.49
N THR A 116 -7.64 7.52 -10.87
CA THR A 116 -6.76 8.70 -10.91
C THR A 116 -6.22 8.99 -12.30
N SER A 117 -6.00 7.97 -13.13
CA SER A 117 -5.62 8.13 -14.54
C SER A 117 -6.75 8.77 -15.34
N ASN A 118 -7.99 8.28 -15.20
CA ASN A 118 -9.17 8.85 -15.88
C ASN A 118 -9.38 10.33 -15.53
N LEU A 119 -9.17 10.72 -14.26
CA LEU A 119 -9.25 12.12 -13.84
C LEU A 119 -8.15 12.99 -14.47
N LYS A 120 -6.91 12.48 -14.52
CA LYS A 120 -5.78 13.20 -15.13
C LYS A 120 -5.97 13.38 -16.63
N GLU A 121 -6.43 12.35 -17.34
CA GLU A 121 -6.79 12.41 -18.76
C GLU A 121 -7.91 13.43 -19.02
N GLY A 122 -8.87 13.54 -18.09
CA GLY A 122 -9.91 14.56 -18.10
C GLY A 122 -9.44 15.98 -17.78
N GLY A 123 -8.16 16.19 -17.44
CA GLY A 123 -7.60 17.49 -17.05
C GLY A 123 -8.14 18.00 -15.70
N LEU A 124 -8.64 17.10 -14.85
CA LEU A 124 -9.19 17.41 -13.53
C LEU A 124 -8.10 17.30 -12.47
N SER A 125 -8.07 18.26 -11.54
CA SER A 125 -7.20 18.16 -10.37
C SER A 125 -7.74 17.11 -9.41
N VAL A 126 -6.95 16.06 -9.17
CA VAL A 126 -7.25 15.01 -8.19
C VAL A 126 -7.06 15.59 -6.79
N ARG A 127 -8.10 15.54 -5.95
CA ARG A 127 -8.04 15.99 -4.56
C ARG A 127 -7.93 14.79 -3.63
N ASP A 128 -6.71 14.48 -3.19
CA ASP A 128 -6.39 13.25 -2.44
C ASP A 128 -7.25 13.04 -1.18
N TYR A 129 -7.64 14.12 -0.51
CA TYR A 129 -8.54 14.04 0.66
C TYR A 129 -9.87 13.34 0.32
N PHE A 130 -10.52 13.75 -0.78
CA PHE A 130 -11.79 13.17 -1.21
C PHE A 130 -11.61 11.78 -1.79
N VAL A 131 -10.49 11.54 -2.48
CA VAL A 131 -10.14 10.18 -2.94
C VAL A 131 -10.02 9.25 -1.75
N ASN A 132 -9.21 9.59 -0.75
CA ASN A 132 -9.04 8.79 0.46
C ASN A 132 -10.36 8.56 1.19
N GLN A 133 -11.23 9.57 1.27
CA GLN A 133 -12.53 9.46 1.91
C GLN A 133 -13.47 8.50 1.17
N VAL A 134 -13.49 8.54 -0.17
CA VAL A 134 -14.32 7.63 -0.98
C VAL A 134 -13.81 6.20 -0.87
N PHE A 135 -12.50 5.99 -1.06
CA PHE A 135 -11.89 4.65 -0.98
C PHE A 135 -12.01 4.04 0.43
N SER A 136 -11.91 4.86 1.49
CA SER A 136 -12.13 4.41 2.88
C SER A 136 -13.55 3.88 3.13
N LYS A 137 -14.56 4.45 2.46
CA LYS A 137 -15.97 4.04 2.61
C LYS A 137 -16.37 3.01 1.57
N PHE A 138 -15.54 2.78 0.56
CA PHE A 138 -15.86 1.89 -0.55
C PHE A 138 -15.67 0.44 -0.11
N LYS A 139 -16.68 -0.38 -0.36
CA LYS A 139 -16.62 -1.81 -0.13
C LYS A 139 -16.73 -2.48 -1.50
N LEU A 140 -15.85 -3.42 -1.74
CA LEU A 140 -15.94 -4.28 -2.92
C LEU A 140 -17.24 -5.08 -2.86
N PRO A 141 -17.98 -5.21 -3.97
CA PRO A 141 -19.13 -6.10 -4.03
C PRO A 141 -18.69 -7.55 -3.83
N GLU A 142 -19.55 -8.37 -3.22
CA GLU A 142 -19.30 -9.82 -3.15
C GLU A 142 -19.45 -10.41 -4.56
N LEU A 143 -18.39 -11.04 -5.09
CA LEU A 143 -18.47 -11.79 -6.34
C LEU A 143 -18.81 -13.25 -6.08
N ALA A 144 -19.49 -13.84 -7.05
CA ALA A 144 -19.64 -15.29 -7.11
C ALA A 144 -18.27 -15.95 -7.37
N GLU A 145 -18.10 -17.20 -6.91
CA GLU A 145 -16.88 -17.95 -7.14
C GLU A 145 -16.54 -18.03 -8.64
N GLY A 146 -15.34 -17.58 -9.00
CA GLY A 146 -14.82 -17.61 -10.38
C GLY A 146 -15.06 -16.33 -11.20
N GLU A 147 -15.72 -15.33 -10.64
CA GLU A 147 -15.92 -14.04 -11.29
C GLU A 147 -14.82 -13.05 -10.86
N SER A 148 -14.27 -12.28 -11.81
CA SER A 148 -13.26 -11.26 -11.51
C SER A 148 -13.89 -9.87 -11.49
N TYR A 149 -13.41 -9.01 -10.59
CA TYR A 149 -13.84 -7.62 -10.53
C TYR A 149 -13.59 -6.89 -11.87
N ASP A 150 -14.62 -6.26 -12.43
CA ASP A 150 -14.44 -5.30 -13.51
C ASP A 150 -13.89 -3.98 -12.93
N VAL A 151 -12.59 -3.78 -13.10
CA VAL A 151 -11.87 -2.59 -12.62
C VAL A 151 -12.44 -1.30 -13.23
N ASP A 152 -12.90 -1.32 -14.48
CA ASP A 152 -13.45 -0.14 -15.15
C ASP A 152 -14.84 0.22 -14.62
N GLU A 153 -15.67 -0.78 -14.29
CA GLU A 153 -16.97 -0.55 -13.66
C GLU A 153 -16.83 -0.02 -12.23
N LEU A 154 -15.95 -0.62 -11.43
CA LEU A 154 -15.65 -0.15 -10.08
C LEU A 154 -15.09 1.28 -10.07
N ALA A 155 -14.20 1.60 -11.03
CA ALA A 155 -13.65 2.95 -11.16
C ALA A 155 -14.74 3.99 -11.47
N LYS A 156 -15.75 3.64 -12.27
CA LYS A 156 -16.91 4.51 -12.56
C LYS A 156 -17.81 4.72 -11.34
N ASP A 157 -18.06 3.68 -10.53
CA ASP A 157 -18.84 3.85 -9.30
C ASP A 157 -18.09 4.76 -8.30
N ILE A 158 -16.78 4.57 -8.16
CA ILE A 158 -15.93 5.44 -7.35
C ILE A 158 -15.93 6.88 -7.87
N GLU A 159 -15.85 7.08 -9.18
CA GLU A 159 -15.93 8.41 -9.79
C GLU A 159 -17.27 9.11 -9.47
N SER A 160 -18.38 8.40 -9.60
CA SER A 160 -19.71 8.90 -9.23
C SER A 160 -19.79 9.33 -7.76
N ARG A 161 -19.20 8.54 -6.84
CA ARG A 161 -19.13 8.86 -5.40
C ARG A 161 -18.22 10.06 -5.12
N TYR A 162 -17.07 10.12 -5.76
CA TYR A 162 -16.12 11.23 -5.65
C TYR A 162 -16.77 12.56 -6.04
N TYR A 163 -17.50 12.59 -7.15
CA TYR A 163 -18.23 13.78 -7.56
C TYR A 163 -19.39 14.16 -6.63
N LYS A 164 -20.06 13.19 -6.01
CA LYS A 164 -21.07 13.47 -4.97
C LYS A 164 -20.43 14.11 -3.74
N GLU A 165 -19.28 13.62 -3.29
CA GLU A 165 -18.56 14.16 -2.13
C GLU A 165 -17.96 15.56 -2.42
N LEU A 166 -17.48 15.81 -3.64
CA LEU A 166 -17.08 17.17 -4.03
C LEU A 166 -18.27 18.14 -4.04
N LYS A 167 -19.42 17.69 -4.57
CA LYS A 167 -20.63 18.50 -4.61
C LYS A 167 -21.19 18.78 -3.21
N SER A 168 -21.18 17.80 -2.31
CA SER A 168 -21.63 17.96 -0.92
C SER A 168 -20.72 18.94 -0.16
N ALA A 169 -19.42 18.93 -0.43
CA ALA A 169 -18.46 19.89 0.11
C ALA A 169 -18.53 21.29 -0.53
N GLY A 170 -19.46 21.54 -1.46
CA GLY A 170 -19.59 22.81 -2.15
C GLY A 170 -18.45 23.12 -3.14
N ILE A 171 -17.60 22.14 -3.43
CA ILE A 171 -16.49 22.28 -4.37
C ILE A 171 -17.05 22.13 -5.78
N LYS A 172 -17.07 23.23 -6.53
CA LYS A 172 -17.38 23.19 -7.96
C LYS A 172 -16.23 22.52 -8.68
N PHE A 173 -16.56 21.68 -9.66
CA PHE A 173 -15.60 21.14 -10.60
C PHE A 173 -14.82 22.30 -11.20
N ASP A 174 -13.51 22.35 -10.92
CA ASP A 174 -12.62 23.17 -11.71
C ASP A 174 -12.82 22.70 -13.15
N LYS A 175 -13.42 23.56 -13.99
CA LYS A 175 -13.34 23.37 -15.44
C LYS A 175 -11.88 23.07 -15.75
N PRO A 176 -11.56 22.07 -16.59
CA PRO A 176 -10.18 21.74 -16.92
C PRO A 176 -9.45 23.05 -17.18
N HIS A 177 -8.39 23.29 -16.41
CA HIS A 177 -7.71 24.57 -16.32
C HIS A 177 -7.25 24.95 -17.73
N LYS A 178 -8.10 25.69 -18.46
CA LYS A 178 -7.79 26.17 -19.79
C LYS A 178 -6.79 27.28 -19.57
N GLY A 179 -5.50 26.91 -19.52
CA GLY A 179 -4.33 27.77 -19.42
C GLY A 179 -4.66 29.17 -18.90
N GLY A 180 -4.70 29.31 -17.57
CA GLY A 180 -4.84 30.60 -16.93
C GLY A 180 -3.74 31.52 -17.46
N SER A 181 -4.15 32.50 -18.25
CA SER A 181 -3.39 33.67 -18.65
C SER A 181 -3.04 34.48 -17.40
N GLY A 182 -2.08 33.98 -16.61
CA GLY A 182 -1.38 34.72 -15.58
C GLY A 182 -0.22 35.47 -16.24
N SER A 183 -0.38 36.77 -16.36
CA SER A 183 0.64 37.81 -16.52
C SER A 183 2.10 37.32 -16.57
N GLY A 184 2.60 37.09 -17.77
CA GLY A 184 4.03 36.88 -18.05
C GLY A 184 4.35 37.59 -19.36
N ALA A 185 4.91 38.78 -19.24
CA ALA A 185 5.42 39.56 -20.36
C ALA A 185 6.49 38.77 -21.13
N GLY A 186 6.42 38.79 -22.45
CA GLY A 186 7.57 38.57 -23.33
C GLY A 186 7.55 37.30 -24.18
N GLY A 187 7.02 37.41 -25.40
CA GLY A 187 7.61 36.73 -26.56
C GLY A 187 6.94 35.45 -27.08
N ALA A 188 5.72 35.54 -27.62
CA ALA A 188 5.18 34.50 -28.53
C ALA A 188 4.11 35.02 -29.52
N ASP A 189 4.12 36.32 -29.86
CA ASP A 189 2.94 36.99 -30.41
C ASP A 189 2.64 36.74 -31.90
N ALA A 190 3.62 36.49 -32.77
CA ALA A 190 3.35 36.50 -34.22
C ALA A 190 2.52 35.31 -34.72
N VAL A 191 2.82 34.09 -34.25
CA VAL A 191 2.16 32.86 -34.75
C VAL A 191 0.76 32.69 -34.15
N ALA A 192 0.58 33.11 -32.90
CA ALA A 192 -0.72 33.06 -32.23
C ALA A 192 -1.70 34.10 -32.81
N LEU A 193 -1.22 35.31 -33.13
CA LEU A 193 -2.01 36.33 -33.83
C LEU A 193 -2.42 35.86 -35.23
N ALA A 194 -1.47 35.32 -36.02
CA ALA A 194 -1.76 34.82 -37.36
C ALA A 194 -2.82 33.69 -37.37
N ARG A 195 -2.74 32.75 -36.42
CA ARG A 195 -3.75 31.68 -36.29
C ARG A 195 -5.12 32.23 -35.89
N ARG A 196 -5.17 33.26 -35.05
CA ARG A 196 -6.41 33.91 -34.63
C ARG A 196 -7.05 34.71 -35.76
N GLU A 197 -6.26 35.36 -36.60
CA GLU A 197 -6.73 36.08 -37.79
C GLU A 197 -7.24 35.12 -38.87
N ALA A 198 -6.49 34.06 -39.18
CA ALA A 198 -6.92 33.04 -40.14
C ALA A 198 -8.25 32.38 -39.73
N PHE A 199 -8.43 32.12 -38.43
CA PHE A 199 -9.69 31.59 -37.91
C PHE A 199 -10.85 32.58 -38.03
N LYS A 200 -10.61 33.87 -37.75
CA LYS A 200 -11.63 34.91 -37.93
C LYS A 200 -12.05 35.04 -39.39
N GLU A 201 -11.10 34.97 -40.32
CA GLU A 201 -11.36 35.04 -41.75
C GLU A 201 -12.16 33.83 -42.26
N GLN A 202 -11.82 32.63 -41.79
CA GLN A 202 -12.59 31.41 -42.09
C GLN A 202 -14.03 31.49 -41.55
N MET A 203 -14.24 32.15 -40.41
CA MET A 203 -15.56 32.31 -39.84
C MET A 203 -16.37 33.43 -40.50
N ARG A 204 -15.69 34.47 -41.03
CA ARG A 204 -16.31 35.48 -41.90
C ARG A 204 -16.74 34.89 -43.25
N SER A 205 -15.93 34.03 -43.87
CA SER A 205 -16.30 33.35 -45.12
C SER A 205 -17.49 32.41 -44.97
N LYS A 206 -17.65 31.82 -43.77
CA LYS A 206 -18.82 31.01 -43.39
C LYS A 206 -20.04 31.84 -42.96
N GLY A 207 -19.99 33.17 -43.06
CA GLY A 207 -21.08 34.08 -42.69
C GLY A 207 -21.38 34.14 -41.20
N LYS A 208 -20.50 33.60 -40.34
CA LYS A 208 -20.68 33.52 -38.88
C LYS A 208 -20.13 34.75 -38.13
N LEU A 209 -19.46 35.66 -38.84
CA LEU A 209 -19.06 36.97 -38.31
C LEU A 209 -19.40 38.07 -39.32
N PRO A 210 -19.74 39.28 -38.85
CA PRO A 210 -19.89 40.44 -39.72
C PRO A 210 -18.59 40.69 -40.48
N LYS A 211 -18.74 41.07 -41.76
CA LYS A 211 -17.60 41.51 -42.58
C LYS A 211 -16.99 42.72 -41.87
N SER A 212 -15.66 42.76 -41.78
CA SER A 212 -14.98 43.96 -41.31
C SER A 212 -15.30 45.08 -42.29
N GLU A 213 -16.10 46.05 -41.87
CA GLU A 213 -16.18 47.34 -42.52
C GLU A 213 -14.78 47.97 -42.46
N GLN A 214 -14.33 48.50 -43.61
CA GLN A 214 -13.15 49.36 -43.69
C GLN A 214 -13.46 50.73 -43.10
#